data_AF-A0A5C4VM59-F1
#
_entry.id   AF-A0A5C4VM59-F1
#
_cell.length_a   1.000
_cell.length_b   1.000
_cell.length_c   1.000
_cell.angle_alpha   90.00
_cell.angle_beta   90.00
_cell.angle_gamma   90.00
#
_symmetry.space_group_name_H-M   'P 1'
#
loop_
_entity.id
_entity.type
_entity.pdbx_description
1 polymer ?
#
loop_
_entity_poly.entity_id
_entity_poly.type
_entity_poly.pdbx_seq_one_letter_code
_entity_poly.pdbx_strand_id
1 'polypeptide(L)'
;MCIYAGTVYDGRDDIAAGHQALFDSVLKGTTMVNEIDEVRFYGPGTAVVAGRGDVAKKRGKLTKVRTCTVVREGDGTWRIASFHNTKRRPLMEAVSFTYMPASRPRR
;
A
#
# COMPACT_ATOMS: atom_id res chain seq x y z
N MET A 1 -11.90 0.20 -3.79
CA MET A 1 -10.99 1.23 -4.35
C MET A 1 -9.52 0.88 -4.09
N CYS A 2 -8.66 1.06 -5.09
CA CYS A 2 -7.21 0.94 -4.98
C CYS A 2 -6.54 2.21 -5.55
N ILE A 3 -5.58 2.78 -4.82
CA ILE A 3 -4.81 3.95 -5.28
C ILE A 3 -3.35 3.54 -5.47
N TYR A 4 -2.85 3.73 -6.69
CA TYR A 4 -1.45 3.51 -7.04
C TYR A 4 -0.95 4.65 -7.94
N ALA A 5 0.15 5.29 -7.52
CA ALA A 5 0.75 6.43 -8.24
C ALA A 5 -0.23 7.57 -8.57
N GLY A 6 -1.29 7.73 -7.79
CA GLY A 6 -2.35 8.73 -8.00
C GLY A 6 -3.50 8.25 -8.90
N THR A 7 -3.38 7.10 -9.55
CA THR A 7 -4.49 6.47 -10.29
C THR A 7 -5.47 5.84 -9.31
N VAL A 8 -6.76 6.10 -9.52
CA VAL A 8 -7.87 5.52 -8.76
C VAL A 8 -8.47 4.38 -9.57
N TYR A 9 -8.39 3.17 -9.04
CA TYR A 9 -9.10 2.00 -9.56
C TYR A 9 -10.31 1.71 -8.70
N ASP A 10 -11.48 1.52 -9.32
CA ASP A 10 -12.73 1.31 -8.61
C ASP A 10 -13.45 0.00 -8.95
N GLY A 11 -13.90 -0.69 -7.90
CA GLY A 11 -14.46 -2.04 -8.04
C GLY A 11 -13.43 -3.12 -8.33
N ARG A 12 -13.88 -4.38 -8.27
CA ARG A 12 -13.03 -5.56 -8.41
C ARG A 12 -12.48 -5.72 -9.83
N ASP A 13 -13.31 -5.46 -10.83
CA ASP A 13 -13.00 -5.75 -12.22
C ASP A 13 -11.95 -4.80 -12.78
N ASP A 14 -12.07 -3.51 -12.48
CA ASP A 14 -11.07 -2.49 -12.86
C ASP A 14 -9.72 -2.74 -12.19
N ILE A 15 -9.74 -3.07 -10.89
CA ILE A 15 -8.54 -3.47 -10.15
C ILE A 15 -7.90 -4.69 -10.81
N ALA A 16 -8.69 -5.74 -11.12
CA ALA A 16 -8.17 -6.97 -11.70
C ALA A 16 -7.57 -6.72 -13.09
N ALA A 17 -8.27 -6.00 -13.97
CA ALA A 17 -7.81 -5.67 -15.31
C ALA A 17 -6.51 -4.84 -15.27
N GLY A 18 -6.45 -3.82 -14.40
CA GLY A 18 -5.26 -3.00 -14.22
C GLY A 18 -4.06 -3.80 -13.71
N HIS A 19 -4.26 -4.69 -12.74
CA HIS A 19 -3.18 -5.54 -12.24
C HIS A 19 -2.73 -6.57 -13.27
N GLN A 20 -3.65 -7.16 -14.04
CA GLN A 20 -3.32 -8.13 -15.06
C GLN A 20 -2.40 -7.51 -16.13
N ALA A 21 -2.73 -6.32 -16.62
CA ALA A 21 -1.89 -5.58 -17.56
C ALA A 21 -0.48 -5.31 -17.01
N LEU A 22 -0.34 -5.01 -15.70
CA LEU A 22 0.95 -4.83 -15.06
C LEU A 22 1.73 -6.14 -14.92
N PHE A 23 1.07 -7.23 -14.54
CA PHE A 23 1.68 -8.56 -14.40
C PHE A 23 2.16 -9.14 -15.72
N ASP A 24 1.45 -8.84 -16.82
CA ASP A 24 1.85 -9.27 -18.17
C ASP A 24 3.01 -8.43 -18.74
N SER A 25 3.27 -7.26 -18.16
CA SER A 25 4.28 -6.29 -18.63
C SER A 25 5.38 -6.03 -17.59
N VAL A 26 5.36 -4.84 -16.97
CA VAL A 26 6.46 -4.29 -16.15
C VAL A 26 6.68 -5.05 -14.84
N LEU A 27 5.69 -5.79 -14.35
CA LEU A 27 5.79 -6.61 -13.14
C LEU A 27 6.06 -8.09 -13.43
N LYS A 28 6.21 -8.47 -14.71
CA LYS A 28 6.41 -9.88 -15.09
C LYS A 28 7.66 -10.48 -14.43
N GLY A 29 7.46 -11.60 -13.73
CA GLY A 29 8.52 -12.32 -13.02
C GLY A 29 9.04 -11.61 -11.77
N THR A 30 8.33 -10.61 -11.26
CA THR A 30 8.62 -10.00 -9.95
C THR A 30 7.86 -10.74 -8.84
N THR A 31 8.41 -10.71 -7.62
CA THR A 31 7.73 -11.19 -6.42
C THR A 31 7.45 -10.01 -5.51
N MET A 32 6.28 -10.01 -4.87
CA MET A 32 5.96 -9.05 -3.83
C MET A 32 6.63 -9.44 -2.51
N VAL A 33 7.32 -8.49 -1.88
CA VAL A 33 7.84 -8.61 -0.52
C VAL A 33 7.14 -7.57 0.33
N ASN A 34 6.59 -7.97 1.48
CA ASN A 34 5.86 -7.10 2.38
C ASN A 34 6.21 -7.36 3.84
N GLU A 35 6.15 -6.31 4.63
CA GLU A 35 6.23 -6.32 6.09
C GLU A 35 5.01 -5.58 6.63
N ILE A 36 4.35 -6.17 7.63
CA ILE A 36 3.23 -5.53 8.33
C ILE A 36 3.80 -4.81 9.53
N ASP A 37 3.61 -3.50 9.60
CA ASP A 37 4.12 -2.67 10.69
C ASP A 37 3.05 -2.49 11.78
N GLU A 38 1.77 -2.39 11.40
CA GLU A 38 0.67 -2.18 12.34
C GLU A 38 -0.63 -2.82 11.84
N VAL A 39 -1.37 -3.43 12.75
CA VAL A 39 -2.77 -3.83 12.54
C VAL A 39 -3.59 -3.21 13.66
N ARG A 40 -4.59 -2.41 13.29
CA ARG A 40 -5.46 -1.72 14.25
C ARG A 40 -6.93 -2.02 13.94
N PHE A 41 -7.62 -2.62 14.90
CA PHE A 41 -9.05 -2.89 14.82
C PHE A 41 -9.85 -1.66 15.25
N TYR A 42 -10.93 -1.36 14.52
CA TYR A 42 -11.90 -0.31 14.82
C TYR A 42 -13.30 -0.88 15.10
N GLY A 43 -13.34 -2.15 15.51
CA GLY A 43 -14.55 -2.93 15.75
C GLY A 43 -14.35 -4.39 15.34
N PRO A 44 -15.37 -5.25 15.55
CA PRO A 44 -15.28 -6.69 15.28
C PRO A 44 -15.16 -7.02 13.79
N GLY A 45 -15.54 -6.09 12.90
CA GLY A 45 -15.56 -6.30 11.46
C GLY A 45 -14.76 -5.27 10.66
N THR A 46 -13.89 -4.48 11.29
CA THR A 46 -13.10 -3.46 10.57
C THR A 46 -11.71 -3.32 11.17
N ALA A 47 -10.69 -3.33 10.32
CA ALA A 47 -9.33 -3.04 10.71
C ALA A 47 -8.58 -2.24 9.65
N VAL A 48 -7.59 -1.47 10.08
CA VAL A 48 -6.60 -0.83 9.21
C VAL A 48 -5.28 -1.58 9.37
N VAL A 49 -4.72 -2.00 8.24
CA VAL A 49 -3.41 -2.64 8.16
C VAL A 49 -2.46 -1.67 7.48
N ALA A 50 -1.37 -1.33 8.17
CA ALA A 50 -0.29 -0.51 7.64
C ALA A 50 0.99 -1.35 7.54
N GLY A 51 1.78 -1.07 6.50
CA GLY A 51 3.02 -1.79 6.30
C GLY A 51 3.85 -1.23 5.17
N ARG A 52 4.94 -1.91 4.91
CA ARG A 52 5.89 -1.59 3.84
C ARG A 52 5.94 -2.73 2.84
N GLY A 53 6.25 -2.40 1.60
CA GLY A 53 6.37 -3.41 0.57
C GLY A 53 7.15 -2.94 -0.64
N ASP A 54 7.55 -3.91 -1.46
CA ASP A 54 8.03 -3.66 -2.81
C ASP A 54 7.78 -4.86 -3.71
N VAL A 55 7.97 -4.66 -5.01
CA VAL A 55 7.97 -5.73 -6.02
C VAL A 55 9.36 -5.78 -6.63
N ALA A 56 9.97 -6.96 -6.63
CA ALA A 56 11.32 -7.11 -7.15
C ALA A 56 11.60 -8.55 -7.60
N LYS A 57 12.54 -8.70 -8.55
CA LYS A 57 13.07 -10.03 -8.95
C LYS A 57 14.07 -10.59 -7.93
N LYS A 58 14.69 -9.71 -7.14
CA LYS A 58 15.60 -10.02 -6.04
C LYS A 58 15.20 -9.17 -4.84
N ARG A 59 15.23 -9.73 -3.64
CA ARG A 59 14.84 -9.01 -2.41
C ARG A 59 15.69 -7.76 -2.26
N GLY A 60 15.03 -6.61 -2.10
CA GLY A 60 15.64 -5.30 -1.92
C GLY A 60 15.03 -4.55 -0.73
N LYS A 61 15.36 -3.26 -0.61
CA LYS A 61 14.78 -2.37 0.41
C LYS A 61 13.28 -2.19 0.14
N LEU A 62 12.47 -2.16 1.21
CA LEU A 62 11.04 -1.87 1.10
C LEU A 62 10.82 -0.37 0.99
N THR A 63 10.66 0.13 -0.24
CA THR A 63 10.60 1.58 -0.49
C THR A 63 9.19 2.14 -0.52
N LYS A 64 8.16 1.29 -0.55
CA LYS A 64 6.76 1.72 -0.61
C LYS A 64 6.08 1.49 0.74
N VAL A 65 5.26 2.46 1.13
CA VAL A 65 4.40 2.41 2.32
C VAL A 65 2.98 2.22 1.82
N ARG A 66 2.26 1.31 2.47
CA ARG A 66 0.87 1.01 2.14
C ARG A 66 -0.02 1.02 3.37
N THR A 67 -1.26 1.38 3.14
CA THR A 67 -2.36 1.22 4.09
C THR A 67 -3.51 0.55 3.37
N CYS A 68 -4.15 -0.41 4.01
CA CYS A 68 -5.41 -0.94 3.53
C CYS A 68 -6.42 -1.08 4.66
N THR A 69 -7.66 -0.72 4.35
CA THR A 69 -8.81 -0.98 5.22
C THR A 69 -9.39 -2.33 4.84
N VAL A 70 -9.52 -3.21 5.82
CA VAL A 70 -10.17 -4.51 5.68
C VAL A 70 -11.47 -4.52 6.44
N VAL A 71 -12.48 -5.14 5.84
CA VAL A 71 -13.81 -5.32 6.42
C VAL A 71 -14.16 -6.79 6.44
N ARG A 72 -14.84 -7.22 7.49
CA ARG A 72 -15.38 -8.58 7.60
C ARG A 72 -16.79 -8.58 7.02
N GLU A 73 -17.03 -9.37 5.99
CA GLU A 73 -18.33 -9.45 5.34
C GLU A 73 -19.24 -10.49 6.02
N GLY A 74 -20.51 -10.57 5.58
CA GLY A 74 -21.53 -11.43 6.20
C GLY A 74 -21.21 -12.93 6.17
N ASP A 75 -20.35 -13.36 5.25
CA ASP A 75 -19.82 -14.73 5.18
C ASP A 75 -18.65 -14.99 6.16
N GLY A 76 -18.29 -13.98 6.96
CA GLY A 76 -17.21 -14.05 7.94
C GLY A 76 -15.80 -13.84 7.35
N THR A 77 -15.69 -13.62 6.04
CA THR A 77 -14.41 -13.43 5.33
C THR A 77 -13.96 -11.97 5.41
N TRP A 78 -12.65 -11.76 5.60
CA TRP A 78 -12.06 -10.43 5.51
C TRP A 78 -11.73 -10.07 4.06
N ARG A 79 -12.23 -8.92 3.60
CA ARG A 79 -11.95 -8.38 2.28
C ARG A 79 -11.37 -6.98 2.39
N ILE A 80 -10.58 -6.60 1.39
CA ILE A 80 -9.99 -5.26 1.32
C ILE A 80 -11.03 -4.30 0.76
N ALA A 81 -11.50 -3.38 1.59
CA ALA A 81 -12.42 -2.32 1.16
C ALA A 81 -11.67 -1.20 0.42
N SER A 82 -10.47 -0.87 0.91
CA SER A 82 -9.64 0.21 0.38
C SER A 82 -8.16 -0.13 0.50
N PHE A 83 -7.40 0.25 -0.52
CA PHE A 83 -5.94 0.12 -0.55
C PHE A 83 -5.32 1.42 -1.05
N HIS A 84 -4.29 1.90 -0.37
CA HIS A 84 -3.46 3.00 -0.79
C HIS A 84 -1.99 2.60 -0.70
N ASN A 85 -1.22 2.87 -1.76
CA ASN A 85 0.20 2.62 -1.81
C ASN A 85 0.97 3.83 -2.35
N THR A 86 2.02 4.22 -1.66
CA THR A 86 2.88 5.34 -2.06
C THR A 86 4.35 4.98 -1.92
N LYS A 87 5.17 5.50 -2.86
CA LYS A 87 6.63 5.34 -2.79
C LYS A 87 7.20 6.42 -1.89
N ARG A 88 7.93 6.01 -0.85
CA ARG A 88 8.66 6.93 0.02
C ARG A 88 9.76 7.65 -0.77
N ARG A 89 9.94 8.95 -0.53
CA ARG A 89 10.98 9.77 -1.17
C ARG A 89 11.89 10.41 -0.11
N PRO A 90 12.87 9.67 0.46
CA PRO A 90 13.67 10.13 1.59
C PRO A 90 14.44 11.45 1.32
N LEU A 91 14.89 11.67 0.09
CA LEU A 91 15.55 12.92 -0.27
C LEU A 91 14.60 14.11 -0.21
N MET A 92 13.37 13.96 -0.73
CA MET A 92 12.35 15.01 -0.66
C MET A 92 11.95 15.27 0.79
N GLU A 93 11.85 14.22 1.61
CA GLU A 93 11.63 14.36 3.06
C GLU A 93 12.75 15.14 3.72
N ALA A 94 14.02 14.81 3.45
CA ALA A 94 15.17 15.52 4.02
C ALA A 94 15.15 17.02 3.66
N VAL A 95 14.89 17.33 2.39
CA VAL A 95 14.75 18.72 1.92
C VAL A 95 13.57 19.41 2.64
N SER A 96 12.40 18.78 2.67
CA SER A 96 11.21 19.31 3.36
C SER A 96 11.48 19.59 4.84
N PHE A 97 12.20 18.69 5.51
CA PHE A 97 12.49 18.83 6.93
C PHE A 97 13.59 19.85 7.23
N THR A 98 14.43 20.17 6.26
CA THR A 98 15.39 21.28 6.38
C THR A 98 14.65 22.62 6.32
N TYR A 99 13.72 22.78 5.38
CA TYR A 99 12.94 24.03 5.24
C TYR A 99 11.81 24.17 6.26
N MET A 100 11.21 23.06 6.69
CA MET A 100 10.10 23.03 7.64
C MET A 100 10.36 21.99 8.74
N PRO A 101 11.25 22.24 9.71
CA PRO A 101 11.64 21.26 10.72
C PRO A 101 10.46 20.72 11.56
N ALA A 102 9.45 21.56 11.81
CA ALA A 102 8.24 21.18 12.55
C ALA A 102 7.39 20.09 11.86
N SER A 103 7.61 19.82 10.56
CA SER A 103 6.92 18.76 9.81
C SER A 103 7.53 17.36 10.01
N ARG A 104 8.68 17.24 10.70
CA ARG A 104 9.29 15.95 11.00
C ARG A 104 8.35 15.07 11.84
N PRO A 105 8.19 13.78 11.50
CA PRO A 105 7.48 12.83 12.36
C PRO A 105 8.11 12.78 13.76
N ARG A 106 7.26 12.70 14.79
CA ARG A 106 7.70 12.57 16.20
C ARG A 106 7.89 11.11 16.65
N ARG A 107 7.65 10.16 15.76
CA ARG A 107 7.72 8.72 16.03
C ARG A 107 9.15 8.22 16.02
#